data_AF-A0A497D696-F1
#
_entry.id   AF-A0A497D696-F1
#
_cell.length_a   1.000
_cell.length_b   1.000
_cell.length_c   1.000
_cell.angle_alpha   90.00
_cell.angle_beta   90.00
_cell.angle_gamma   90.00
#
_symmetry.space_group_name_H-M   'P 1'
#
loop_
_entity.id
_entity.type
_entity.pdbx_description
1 polymer ?
#
loop_
_entity_poly.entity_id
_entity_poly.type
_entity_poly.pdbx_seq_one_letter_code
_entity_poly.pdbx_strand_id
1 'polypeptide(L)'
;MKKSFLLLIIPLFFRLSLFAGEGMWIPMLLQQLNEKEMQEMGLNITADDIYSINHSSLKDAIVLFGRGCTAEIISDQGLLLTNHHCGFGSIQRHSSIEHDYLTDGFWAM
;
A
#
# COMPACT_ATOMS: atom_id res chain seq x y z
N MET A 1 26.23 23.71 -45.33
CA MET A 1 24.87 24.09 -44.91
C MET A 1 23.86 22.93 -44.95
N LYS A 2 23.85 22.04 -45.97
CA LYS A 2 22.87 20.93 -46.06
C LYS A 2 23.04 19.79 -45.02
N LYS A 3 24.25 19.53 -44.52
CA LYS A 3 24.53 18.47 -43.51
C LYS A 3 24.06 18.84 -42.09
N SER A 4 23.96 20.13 -41.76
CA SER A 4 23.50 20.59 -40.44
C SER A 4 21.99 20.39 -40.24
N PHE A 5 21.21 20.42 -41.31
CA PHE A 5 19.76 20.21 -41.24
C PHE A 5 19.40 18.75 -40.96
N LEU A 6 20.24 17.79 -41.38
CA LEU A 6 20.05 16.36 -41.11
C LEU A 6 20.24 16.01 -39.62
N LEU A 7 21.14 16.70 -38.92
CA LEU A 7 21.43 16.47 -37.50
C LEU A 7 20.27 16.89 -36.58
N LEU A 8 19.42 17.83 -37.03
CA LEU A 8 18.24 18.30 -36.29
C LEU A 8 17.03 17.36 -36.36
N ILE A 9 17.01 16.41 -37.32
CA ILE A 9 15.87 15.49 -37.55
C ILE A 9 16.01 14.20 -36.73
N ILE A 10 17.24 13.79 -36.39
CA ILE A 10 17.55 12.56 -35.64
C ILE A 10 16.85 12.47 -34.26
N PRO A 11 16.77 13.53 -33.42
CA PRO A 11 16.10 13.41 -32.12
C PRO A 11 14.58 13.27 -32.22
N LEU A 12 13.96 13.55 -33.37
CA LEU A 12 12.51 13.43 -33.56
C LEU A 12 12.05 11.96 -33.65
N PHE A 13 12.96 11.04 -33.98
CA PHE A 13 12.68 9.60 -34.11
C PHE A 13 12.97 8.79 -32.84
N PHE A 14 13.69 9.37 -31.87
CA PHE A 14 13.92 8.73 -30.57
C PHE A 14 12.79 9.07 -29.60
N ARG A 15 11.64 8.39 -29.75
CA ARG A 15 10.65 8.29 -28.66
C ARG A 15 11.22 7.34 -27.62
N LEU A 16 11.85 7.88 -26.59
CA LEU A 16 12.12 7.11 -25.37
C LEU A 16 10.77 6.85 -24.70
N SER A 17 10.27 5.62 -24.78
CA SER A 17 9.13 5.19 -23.99
C SER A 17 9.59 5.09 -22.53
N LEU A 18 9.31 6.12 -21.75
CA LEU A 18 9.45 6.06 -20.29
C LEU A 18 8.27 5.24 -19.75
N PHE A 19 8.57 4.09 -19.15
CA PHE A 19 7.58 3.26 -18.46
C PHE A 19 7.68 3.51 -16.95
N ALA A 20 6.55 3.75 -16.30
CA ALA A 20 6.44 3.77 -14.84
C ALA A 20 5.59 2.57 -14.41
N GLY A 21 6.23 1.57 -13.80
CA GLY A 21 5.55 0.37 -13.27
C GLY A 21 5.18 0.46 -11.78
N GLU A 22 5.72 1.44 -11.06
CA GLU A 22 5.47 1.64 -9.63
C GLU A 22 4.40 2.72 -9.38
N GLY A 23 3.59 2.57 -8.33
CA GLY A 23 2.58 3.55 -7.99
C GLY A 23 1.62 3.16 -6.87
N MET A 24 0.72 4.09 -6.53
CA MET A 24 -0.43 3.85 -5.66
C MET A 24 -1.69 3.79 -6.51
N TRP A 25 -2.33 2.62 -6.52
CA TRP A 25 -3.45 2.33 -7.41
C TRP A 25 -4.77 2.41 -6.65
N ILE A 26 -5.82 2.89 -7.32
CA ILE A 26 -7.17 2.89 -6.75
C ILE A 26 -7.70 1.45 -6.82
N PRO A 27 -8.03 0.79 -5.69
CA PRO A 27 -8.36 -0.64 -5.68
C PRO A 27 -9.50 -1.04 -6.62
N MET A 28 -10.52 -0.19 -6.77
CA MET A 28 -11.66 -0.45 -7.67
C MET A 28 -11.29 -0.51 -9.17
N LEU A 29 -10.07 -0.09 -9.54
CA LEU A 29 -9.60 -0.07 -10.92
C LEU A 29 -8.56 -1.16 -11.21
N LEU A 30 -8.22 -2.01 -10.22
CA LEU A 30 -7.16 -3.02 -10.35
C LEU A 30 -7.42 -4.01 -11.49
N GLN A 31 -8.66 -4.45 -11.65
CA GLN A 31 -9.05 -5.38 -12.73
C GLN A 31 -8.73 -4.80 -14.12
N GLN A 32 -9.00 -3.50 -14.32
CA GLN A 32 -8.81 -2.85 -15.61
C GLN A 32 -7.34 -2.49 -15.87
N LEU A 33 -6.60 -2.11 -14.83
CA LEU A 33 -5.31 -1.43 -14.99
C LEU A 33 -4.09 -2.28 -14.59
N ASN A 34 -4.23 -3.19 -13.62
CA ASN A 34 -3.09 -3.77 -12.92
C ASN A 34 -3.10 -5.30 -12.81
N GLU A 35 -4.26 -5.96 -12.82
CA GLU A 35 -4.39 -7.39 -12.52
C GLU A 35 -3.46 -8.27 -13.36
N LYS A 36 -3.38 -8.01 -14.67
CA LYS A 36 -2.47 -8.74 -15.56
C LYS A 36 -1.01 -8.63 -15.10
N GLU A 37 -0.55 -7.42 -14.81
CA GLU A 37 0.83 -7.17 -14.36
C GLU A 37 1.08 -7.81 -12.98
N MET A 38 0.14 -7.68 -12.04
CA MET A 38 0.25 -8.32 -10.72
C MET A 38 0.37 -9.84 -10.83
N GLN A 39 -0.40 -10.48 -11.71
CA GLN A 39 -0.31 -11.92 -11.96
C GLN A 39 1.00 -12.31 -12.64
N GLU A 40 1.48 -11.53 -13.62
CA GLU A 40 2.81 -11.72 -14.23
C GLU A 40 3.94 -11.61 -13.20
N MET A 41 3.76 -10.80 -12.14
CA MET A 41 4.66 -10.68 -10.99
C MET A 41 4.48 -11.77 -9.92
N GLY A 42 3.52 -12.68 -10.08
CA GLY A 42 3.33 -13.85 -9.21
C GLY A 42 2.20 -13.73 -8.18
N LEU A 43 1.32 -12.73 -8.28
CA LEU A 43 0.13 -12.66 -7.45
C LEU A 43 -0.89 -13.74 -7.88
N ASN A 44 -1.34 -14.57 -6.93
CA ASN A 44 -2.26 -15.68 -7.21
C ASN A 44 -3.74 -15.32 -7.04
N ILE A 45 -4.06 -14.28 -6.27
CA ILE A 45 -5.44 -13.83 -6.05
C ILE A 45 -5.86 -12.85 -7.15
N THR A 46 -7.17 -12.72 -7.36
CA THR A 46 -7.75 -11.84 -8.36
C THR A 46 -7.92 -10.41 -7.85
N ALA A 47 -8.20 -9.46 -8.75
CA ALA A 47 -8.56 -8.10 -8.37
C ALA A 47 -9.84 -8.04 -7.53
N ASP A 48 -10.80 -8.94 -7.77
CA ASP A 48 -12.08 -9.02 -7.04
C ASP A 48 -11.89 -9.55 -5.61
N ASP A 49 -10.90 -10.44 -5.40
CA ASP A 49 -10.48 -10.86 -4.05
C ASP A 49 -9.88 -9.69 -3.24
N ILE A 50 -9.26 -8.71 -3.91
CA ILE A 50 -8.70 -7.50 -3.27
C ILE A 50 -9.82 -6.50 -2.98
N TYR A 51 -10.61 -6.15 -3.99
CA TYR A 51 -11.69 -5.17 -3.89
C TYR A 51 -12.95 -5.67 -4.60
N SER A 52 -14.01 -5.88 -3.83
CA SER A 52 -15.36 -6.11 -4.36
C SER A 52 -16.38 -5.19 -3.68
N ILE A 53 -17.44 -4.86 -4.41
CA ILE A 53 -18.64 -4.20 -3.86
C ILE A 53 -19.77 -5.19 -3.57
N ASN A 54 -19.66 -6.42 -4.08
CA ASN A 54 -20.75 -7.40 -4.06
C ASN A 54 -20.61 -8.44 -2.94
N HIS A 55 -19.37 -8.73 -2.52
CA HIS A 55 -19.06 -9.66 -1.44
C HIS A 55 -17.87 -9.15 -0.64
N SER A 56 -17.54 -9.87 0.43
CA SER A 56 -16.35 -9.58 1.23
C SER A 56 -15.07 -9.70 0.40
N SER A 57 -14.14 -8.79 0.59
CA SER A 57 -12.81 -8.82 -0.05
C SER A 57 -11.72 -8.36 0.93
N LEU A 58 -10.44 -8.41 0.55
CA LEU A 58 -9.34 -7.98 1.42
C LEU A 58 -9.49 -6.53 1.93
N LYS A 59 -10.13 -5.64 1.16
CA LYS A 59 -10.39 -4.26 1.58
C LYS A 59 -11.09 -4.17 2.94
N ASP A 60 -11.94 -5.14 3.27
CA ASP A 60 -12.77 -5.12 4.48
C ASP A 60 -11.95 -5.36 5.75
N ALA A 61 -10.75 -5.93 5.61
CA ALA A 61 -9.81 -6.13 6.70
C ALA A 61 -8.86 -4.94 6.89
N ILE A 62 -8.82 -3.96 5.99
CA ILE A 62 -7.88 -2.83 6.04
C ILE A 62 -8.59 -1.56 6.50
N VAL A 63 -8.07 -0.91 7.55
CA VAL A 63 -8.71 0.25 8.16
C VAL A 63 -7.76 1.43 8.30
N LEU A 64 -8.35 2.63 8.28
CA LEU A 64 -7.66 3.85 8.70
C LEU A 64 -7.51 3.81 10.22
N PHE A 65 -6.27 3.77 10.71
CA PHE A 65 -5.95 3.77 12.13
C PHE A 65 -5.63 5.20 12.60
N GLY A 66 -6.42 5.68 13.56
CA GLY A 66 -6.31 7.05 14.04
C GLY A 66 -6.62 8.06 12.93
N ARG A 67 -5.65 8.91 12.57
CA ARG A 67 -5.83 9.96 11.54
C ARG A 67 -4.81 9.91 10.40
N GLY A 68 -3.93 8.91 10.38
CA GLY A 68 -2.84 8.89 9.39
C GLY A 68 -2.05 7.59 9.28
N CYS A 69 -2.45 6.53 9.98
CA CYS A 69 -1.85 5.20 9.85
C CYS A 69 -2.83 4.22 9.22
N THR A 70 -2.33 3.07 8.80
CA THR A 70 -3.12 1.92 8.37
C THR A 70 -3.04 0.82 9.44
N ALA A 71 -4.11 0.07 9.59
CA ALA A 71 -4.13 -1.17 10.38
C ALA A 71 -4.88 -2.27 9.63
N GLU A 72 -4.68 -3.50 10.07
CA GLU A 72 -5.28 -4.69 9.49
C GLU A 72 -5.95 -5.57 10.55
N ILE A 73 -7.13 -6.11 10.24
CA ILE A 73 -7.86 -7.06 11.08
C ILE A 73 -7.27 -8.46 10.88
N ILE A 74 -6.89 -9.13 11.97
CA ILE A 74 -6.23 -10.44 11.95
C ILE A 74 -6.98 -11.54 12.71
N SER A 75 -8.15 -11.26 13.26
CA SER A 75 -9.01 -12.25 13.93
C SER A 75 -10.49 -11.96 13.70
N ASP A 76 -11.33 -12.97 13.85
CA ASP A 76 -12.80 -12.83 13.80
C ASP A 76 -13.40 -12.05 14.99
N GLN A 77 -12.61 -11.79 16.04
CA GLN A 77 -12.98 -10.94 17.19
C GLN A 77 -12.52 -9.49 17.04
N GLY A 78 -12.04 -9.08 15.86
CA GLY A 78 -11.64 -7.69 15.60
C GLY A 78 -10.27 -7.29 16.16
N LEU A 79 -9.38 -8.24 16.48
CA LEU A 79 -7.96 -7.94 16.75
C LEU A 79 -7.32 -7.24 15.55
N LEU A 80 -6.72 -6.07 15.82
CA LEU A 80 -6.05 -5.24 14.83
C LEU A 80 -4.53 -5.26 15.03
N LEU A 81 -3.78 -5.28 13.94
CA LEU A 81 -2.35 -4.99 13.92
C LEU A 81 -2.09 -3.62 13.29
N THR A 82 -1.08 -2.93 13.82
CA THR A 82 -0.54 -1.68 13.29
C THR A 82 0.91 -1.54 13.74
N ASN A 83 1.64 -0.57 13.20
CA ASN A 83 3.01 -0.31 13.64
C ASN A 83 3.06 0.28 15.06
N HIS A 84 4.16 0.00 15.76
CA HIS A 84 4.44 0.55 17.11
C HIS A 84 4.38 2.08 17.13
N HIS A 85 4.97 2.77 16.15
CA HIS A 85 4.97 4.24 16.11
C HIS A 85 3.56 4.83 15.91
N CYS A 86 2.63 4.08 15.32
CA CYS A 86 1.22 4.47 15.20
C CYS A 86 0.47 4.29 16.53
N GLY A 87 0.80 3.24 17.29
CA GLY A 87 0.25 2.99 18.64
C GLY A 87 0.95 3.77 19.76
N PHE A 88 2.10 4.38 19.47
CA PHE A 88 3.01 4.96 20.47
C PHE A 88 2.32 5.92 21.43
N GLY A 89 1.49 6.83 20.92
CA GLY A 89 0.77 7.77 21.77
C GLY A 89 -0.18 7.09 22.76
N SER A 90 -0.76 5.95 22.41
CA SER A 90 -1.59 5.16 23.32
C SER A 90 -0.76 4.42 24.36
N ILE A 91 0.39 3.86 23.98
CA ILE A 91 1.32 3.19 24.90
C ILE A 91 1.87 4.21 25.92
N GLN A 92 2.35 5.34 25.43
CA GLN A 92 2.87 6.44 26.26
C GLN A 92 1.84 6.92 27.28
N ARG A 93 0.58 7.11 26.88
CA ARG A 93 -0.49 7.58 27.79
C ARG A 93 -0.80 6.62 28.94
N HIS A 94 -0.49 5.34 28.79
CA HIS A 94 -0.70 4.33 29.83
C HIS A 94 0.57 3.96 30.57
N SER A 95 1.73 4.49 30.16
CA SER A 95 3.00 4.24 30.83
C SER A 95 3.17 5.18 32.04
N SER A 96 3.80 4.68 33.10
CA SER A 96 4.19 5.46 34.28
C SER A 96 5.59 5.05 34.74
N ILE A 97 6.10 5.65 35.82
CA ILE A 97 7.39 5.23 36.42
C ILE A 97 7.28 3.80 36.98
N GLU A 98 6.12 3.44 37.52
CA GLU A 98 5.84 2.13 38.09
C GLU A 98 5.55 1.08 36.99
N HIS A 99 5.01 1.49 35.85
CA HIS A 99 4.66 0.61 34.73
C HIS A 99 5.14 1.20 33.40
N ASP A 100 6.40 0.94 33.04
CA ASP A 100 7.02 1.50 31.84
C ASP A 100 6.75 0.64 30.58
N TYR A 101 5.52 0.69 30.07
CA TYR A 101 5.15 -0.07 28.86
C TYR A 101 5.87 0.38 27.59
N LEU A 102 6.45 1.58 27.57
CA LEU A 102 7.28 2.04 26.46
C LEU A 102 8.59 1.25 26.39
N THR A 103 9.17 0.91 27.55
CA THR A 103 10.42 0.14 27.64
C THR A 103 10.16 -1.36 27.66
N ASP A 104 9.23 -1.81 28.50
CA ASP A 104 9.05 -3.23 28.81
C ASP A 104 8.03 -3.94 27.91
N GLY A 105 7.25 -3.16 27.14
CA GLY A 105 6.12 -3.67 26.36
C GLY A 105 4.89 -3.96 27.22
N PHE A 106 3.80 -4.34 26.55
CA PHE A 106 2.53 -4.65 27.21
C PHE A 106 1.82 -5.81 26.50
N TRP A 107 1.27 -6.74 27.30
CA TRP A 107 0.48 -7.87 26.84
C TRP A 107 -0.73 -8.02 27.79
N ALA A 108 -1.94 -7.95 27.23
CA ALA A 108 -3.16 -8.28 27.97
C ALA A 108 -3.29 -9.81 28.06
N MET A 109 -3.40 -10.34 29.27
CA MET A 109 -3.46 -11.78 29.58
C MET A 109 -4.89 -12.31 29.67
#